data_AF-A0A6P3ZHS6-F1
#
_entry.id   AF-A0A6P3ZHS6-F1
#
_cell.length_a   1.000
_cell.length_b   1.000
_cell.length_c   1.000
_cell.angle_alpha   90.00
_cell.angle_beta   90.00
_cell.angle_gamma   90.00
#
_symmetry.space_group_name_H-M   'P 1'
#
loop_
_entity.id
_entity.type
_entity.pdbx_description
1 polymer ?
#
loop_
_entity_poly.entity_id
_entity_poly.type
_entity_poly.pdbx_seq_one_letter_code
_entity_poly.pdbx_strand_id
1 'polypeptide(L)'
;MGFANPKLSVAVILPLSVRVLKALAIMLIRNLLSINIHCLRYFSSAVPCLLKVGDILKRTRTYSNEDVLEYSKVTHDSNALHFDSEFAQNAGFQDRLVHGMLVANMFPRILSSHFPGAVYVSQSLNFRKPVYAAT
;
A
#
# COMPACT_ATOMS: atom_id res chain seq x y z
N MET A 1 19.64 -13.35 35.23
CA MET A 1 19.64 -12.67 33.91
C MET A 1 18.74 -11.44 34.05
N GLY A 2 19.18 -10.25 34.45
CA GLY A 2 20.46 -9.60 34.22
C GLY A 2 20.43 -8.92 32.87
N PHE A 3 19.90 -7.69 32.79
CA PHE A 3 20.50 -6.55 32.08
C PHE A 3 19.83 -5.25 32.56
N ALA A 4 20.57 -4.53 33.40
CA ALA A 4 20.38 -3.12 33.66
C ALA A 4 20.85 -2.32 32.44
N ASN A 5 20.16 -1.21 32.14
CA ASN A 5 20.77 0.01 31.63
C ASN A 5 19.77 1.18 31.64
N PRO A 6 19.75 2.02 32.69
CA PRO A 6 19.21 3.36 32.58
C PRO A 6 20.31 4.27 32.02
N LYS A 7 20.20 4.69 30.75
CA LYS A 7 21.03 5.79 30.25
C LYS A 7 20.45 7.11 30.77
N LEU A 8 20.95 7.57 31.91
CA LEU A 8 20.81 8.95 32.36
C LEU A 8 21.75 9.81 31.50
N SER A 9 21.21 10.61 30.59
CA SER A 9 21.97 11.66 29.89
C SER A 9 21.76 12.98 30.62
N VAL A 10 22.78 13.43 31.35
CA VAL A 10 22.83 14.77 31.93
C VAL A 10 23.18 15.76 30.81
N ALA A 11 22.22 16.59 30.41
CA ALA A 11 22.47 17.70 29.50
C ALA A 11 22.70 18.97 30.32
N VAL A 12 23.93 19.48 30.29
CA VAL A 12 24.27 20.83 30.76
C VAL A 12 23.71 21.83 29.75
N ILE A 13 22.62 22.51 30.10
CA ILE A 13 22.04 23.58 29.26
C ILE A 13 22.77 24.87 29.60
N LEU A 14 23.76 25.24 28.78
CA LEU A 14 24.29 26.61 28.73
C LEU A 14 23.20 27.55 28.16
N PRO A 15 23.08 28.80 28.65
CA PRO A 15 22.01 29.69 28.20
C PRO A 15 22.17 30.01 26.71
N LEU A 16 21.21 29.55 25.91
CA LEU A 16 21.08 29.90 24.52
C LEU A 16 21.00 31.43 24.39
N SER A 17 21.90 32.03 23.62
CA SER A 17 21.86 33.45 23.28
C SER A 17 20.47 33.83 22.76
N VAL A 18 20.00 35.05 23.07
CA VAL A 18 18.72 35.62 22.60
C VAL A 18 18.55 35.48 21.08
N ARG A 19 19.66 35.41 20.32
CA ARG A 19 19.65 35.15 18.87
C ARG A 19 19.20 33.72 18.52
N VAL A 20 19.58 32.71 19.30
CA VAL A 20 19.20 31.32 19.07
C VAL A 20 17.75 31.07 19.50
N LEU A 21 17.29 31.72 20.57
CA LEU A 21 15.88 31.66 20.98
C LEU A 21 14.94 32.27 19.92
N LYS A 22 15.36 33.38 19.29
CA LYS A 22 14.63 33.98 18.16
C LYS A 22 14.63 33.07 16.93
N ALA A 23 15.75 32.43 16.60
CA ALA A 23 15.84 31.50 15.47
C ALA A 23 14.95 30.26 15.67
N LEU A 24 14.92 29.69 16.89
CA LEU A 24 14.03 28.58 17.25
C LEU A 24 12.55 28.99 17.21
N ALA A 25 12.21 30.17 17.71
CA ALA A 25 10.84 30.69 17.63
C ALA A 25 10.39 30.89 16.17
N ILE A 26 11.26 31.41 15.30
CA ILE A 26 10.97 31.58 13.86
C ILE A 26 10.85 30.22 13.16
N MET A 27 11.68 29.23 13.49
CA MET A 27 11.55 27.86 12.97
C MET A 27 10.26 27.19 13.43
N LEU A 28 9.86 27.36 14.69
CA LEU A 28 8.61 26.81 15.23
C LEU A 28 7.39 27.48 14.58
N ILE A 29 7.41 28.79 14.38
CA ILE A 29 6.34 29.54 13.68
C ILE A 29 6.26 29.14 12.21
N ARG A 30 7.39 28.96 11.51
CA ARG A 30 7.40 28.43 10.13
C ARG A 30 6.88 27.00 10.05
N ASN A 31 7.19 26.14 11.02
CA ASN A 31 6.68 24.77 11.06
C ASN A 31 5.15 24.77 11.31
N LEU A 32 4.67 25.58 12.26
CA LEU A 32 3.24 25.73 12.58
C LEU A 32 2.42 26.35 11.43
N LEU A 33 3.01 27.24 10.62
CA LEU A 33 2.37 27.84 9.45
C LEU A 33 2.49 26.98 8.17
N SER A 34 3.57 26.20 7.99
CA SER A 34 3.70 25.25 6.87
C SER A 34 2.84 24.00 7.03
N ILE A 35 2.53 23.58 8.26
CA ILE A 35 1.64 22.43 8.52
C ILE A 35 0.18 22.76 8.14
N ASN A 36 -0.26 24.02 8.29
CA ASN A 36 -1.65 24.39 8.07
C ASN A 36 -2.04 24.73 6.61
N ILE A 37 -1.07 24.97 5.71
CA ILE A 37 -1.39 25.34 4.31
C ILE A 37 -1.31 24.13 3.36
N HIS A 38 -0.56 23.08 3.71
CA HIS A 38 -0.44 21.89 2.85
C HIS A 38 -1.48 20.80 3.11
N CYS A 39 -2.18 20.82 4.24
CA CYS A 39 -3.24 19.84 4.53
C CYS A 39 -4.60 20.23 3.91
N LEU A 40 -4.88 21.53 3.76
CA LEU A 40 -6.18 22.03 3.31
C LEU A 40 -6.43 21.93 1.80
N ARG A 41 -5.44 21.52 1.00
CA ARG A 41 -5.61 21.31 -0.45
C ARG A 41 -6.02 19.89 -0.83
N TYR A 42 -6.14 18.97 0.13
CA TYR A 42 -6.55 17.58 -0.14
C TYR A 42 -8.06 17.33 0.04
N PHE A 43 -8.80 18.28 0.63
CA PHE A 43 -10.26 18.26 0.61
C PHE A 43 -10.78 18.94 -0.65
N SER A 44 -10.39 18.43 -1.81
CA SER A 44 -11.12 18.72 -3.04
C SER A 44 -12.49 18.06 -2.94
N SER A 45 -13.52 18.89 -3.12
CA SER A 45 -14.94 18.64 -2.90
C SER A 45 -15.57 17.69 -3.93
N ALA A 46 -15.04 16.47 -4.07
CA ALA A 46 -15.81 15.38 -4.64
C ALA A 46 -16.64 14.77 -3.49
N VAL A 47 -17.95 15.00 -3.54
CA VAL A 47 -18.97 14.45 -2.64
C VAL A 47 -18.56 13.02 -2.22
N PRO A 48 -18.47 12.69 -0.91
CA PRO A 48 -18.33 11.30 -0.55
C PRO A 48 -19.58 10.63 -1.11
N CYS A 49 -19.41 9.75 -2.09
CA CYS A 49 -20.42 8.76 -2.38
C CYS A 49 -20.61 8.02 -1.06
N LEU A 50 -21.59 8.45 -0.27
CA LEU A 50 -21.85 7.92 1.05
C LEU A 50 -22.27 6.48 0.83
N LEU A 51 -21.30 5.57 0.98
CA LEU A 51 -21.57 4.16 0.84
C LEU A 51 -22.61 3.76 1.88
N LYS A 52 -23.53 2.93 1.42
CA LYS A 52 -24.53 2.31 2.26
C LYS A 52 -24.26 0.82 2.30
N VAL A 53 -24.70 0.22 3.40
CA VAL A 53 -24.73 -1.24 3.51
C VAL A 53 -25.51 -1.78 2.32
N GLY A 54 -24.89 -2.71 1.58
CA GLY A 54 -25.44 -3.30 0.38
C GLY A 54 -24.87 -2.76 -0.94
N ASP A 55 -24.05 -1.70 -0.91
CA ASP A 55 -23.39 -1.21 -2.12
C ASP A 55 -22.42 -2.25 -2.70
N ILE A 56 -22.46 -2.40 -4.02
CA ILE A 56 -21.62 -3.35 -4.75
C ILE A 56 -20.66 -2.57 -5.65
N LEU A 57 -19.37 -2.69 -5.37
CA LEU A 57 -18.31 -2.17 -6.24
C LEU A 57 -17.80 -3.29 -7.14
N LYS A 58 -17.69 -3.03 -8.44
CA LYS A 58 -17.20 -3.98 -9.44
C LYS A 58 -16.10 -3.34 -10.27
N ARG A 59 -15.13 -4.15 -10.67
CA ARG A 59 -14.11 -3.77 -11.63
C ARG A 59 -13.70 -5.01 -12.43
N THR A 60 -13.45 -4.82 -13.71
CA THR A 60 -13.00 -5.86 -14.63
C THR A 60 -11.59 -5.53 -15.08
N ARG A 61 -10.74 -6.56 -15.18
CA ARG A 61 -9.39 -6.45 -15.72
C ARG A 61 -9.03 -7.75 -16.43
N THR A 62 -8.38 -7.63 -17.57
CA THR A 62 -7.67 -8.72 -18.24
C THR A 62 -6.20 -8.64 -17.84
N TYR A 63 -5.60 -9.78 -17.51
CA TYR A 63 -4.19 -9.87 -17.14
C TYR A 63 -3.38 -10.42 -18.31
N SER A 64 -2.33 -9.70 -18.73
CA SER A 64 -1.42 -10.15 -19.78
C SER A 64 -0.28 -11.00 -19.21
N ASN A 65 0.49 -11.65 -20.08
CA ASN A 65 1.76 -12.29 -19.70
C ASN A 65 2.73 -11.28 -19.05
N GLU A 66 2.74 -10.02 -19.50
CA GLU A 66 3.58 -8.97 -18.91
C GLU A 66 3.16 -8.66 -17.46
N ASP A 67 1.86 -8.60 -17.17
CA ASP A 67 1.39 -8.38 -15.80
C ASP A 67 1.87 -9.49 -14.85
N VAL A 68 1.85 -10.74 -15.32
CA VAL A 68 2.32 -11.92 -14.58
C VAL A 68 3.83 -11.87 -14.36
N LEU A 69 4.59 -11.42 -15.37
CA LEU A 69 6.03 -11.25 -15.30
C LEU A 69 6.43 -10.11 -14.34
N GLU A 70 5.80 -8.95 -14.42
CA GLU A 70 6.08 -7.84 -13.52
C GLU A 70 5.74 -8.18 -12.07
N TYR A 71 4.65 -8.91 -11.86
CA TYR A 71 4.28 -9.36 -10.52
C TYR A 71 5.29 -10.34 -9.92
N SER A 72 5.85 -11.26 -10.70
CA SER A 72 6.88 -12.17 -10.18
C SER A 72 8.20 -11.49 -9.88
N LYS A 73 8.56 -10.42 -10.59
CA LYS A 73 9.76 -9.61 -10.27
C LYS A 73 9.66 -9.01 -8.87
N VAL A 74 8.47 -8.55 -8.47
CA VAL A 74 8.24 -7.91 -7.17
C VAL A 74 8.03 -8.93 -6.05
N THR A 75 7.33 -10.02 -6.33
CA THR A 75 6.99 -11.03 -5.31
C THR A 75 8.01 -12.16 -5.17
N HIS A 76 8.89 -12.30 -6.16
CA HIS A 76 9.79 -13.44 -6.32
C HIS A 76 9.07 -14.79 -6.43
N ASP A 77 7.78 -14.79 -6.78
CA ASP A 77 7.04 -16.01 -7.11
C ASP A 77 7.26 -16.39 -8.59
N SER A 78 8.27 -17.22 -8.80
CA SER A 78 8.68 -17.75 -10.10
C SER A 78 8.12 -19.15 -10.40
N ASN A 79 7.01 -19.55 -9.77
CA ASN A 79 6.40 -20.84 -10.03
C ASN A 79 6.10 -21.04 -11.53
N ALA A 80 6.59 -22.15 -12.10
CA ALA A 80 6.49 -22.47 -13.53
C ALA A 80 5.04 -22.50 -14.05
N LEU A 81 4.04 -22.75 -13.18
CA LEU A 81 2.62 -22.65 -13.53
C LEU A 81 2.21 -21.30 -14.14
N HIS A 82 2.97 -20.25 -13.87
CA HIS A 82 2.70 -18.90 -14.36
C HIS A 82 3.41 -18.57 -15.69
N PHE A 83 4.44 -19.32 -16.07
CA PHE A 83 5.37 -18.94 -17.15
C PHE A 83 5.53 -20.00 -18.23
N ASP A 84 5.28 -21.26 -17.92
CA ASP A 84 5.47 -22.39 -18.82
C ASP A 84 4.13 -23.06 -19.13
N SER A 85 3.74 -22.99 -20.40
CA SER A 85 2.48 -23.56 -20.87
C SER A 85 2.49 -25.09 -20.80
N GLU A 86 3.61 -25.73 -21.15
CA GLU A 86 3.73 -27.18 -21.13
C GLU A 86 3.69 -27.69 -19.68
N PHE A 87 4.41 -27.02 -18.78
CA PHE A 87 4.37 -27.34 -17.36
C PHE A 87 2.95 -27.19 -16.77
N ALA A 88 2.25 -26.10 -17.10
CA ALA A 88 0.88 -25.87 -16.63
C ALA A 88 -0.10 -26.92 -17.17
N GLN A 89 0.03 -27.30 -18.44
CA GLN A 89 -0.79 -28.35 -19.05
C GLN A 89 -0.52 -29.73 -18.44
N ASN A 90 0.75 -30.06 -18.20
CA ASN A 90 1.14 -31.29 -17.50
C ASN A 90 0.62 -31.35 -16.06
N ALA A 91 0.43 -30.18 -15.41
CA ALA A 91 -0.19 -30.06 -14.10
C ALA A 91 -1.74 -30.10 -14.12
N GLY A 92 -2.35 -30.26 -15.30
CA GLY A 92 -3.81 -30.39 -15.47
C GLY A 92 -4.56 -29.07 -15.69
N PHE A 93 -3.85 -27.97 -15.96
CA PHE A 93 -4.46 -26.70 -16.35
C PHE A 93 -4.57 -26.58 -17.88
N GLN A 94 -5.37 -25.63 -18.36
CA GLN A 94 -5.52 -25.41 -19.81
C GLN A 94 -4.33 -24.66 -20.41
N ASP A 95 -3.74 -23.73 -19.64
CA ASP A 95 -2.56 -22.95 -20.01
C ASP A 95 -2.00 -22.27 -18.73
N ARG A 96 -1.00 -21.39 -18.90
CA ARG A 96 -0.39 -20.57 -17.87
C ARG A 96 -1.41 -19.81 -17.02
N LEU A 97 -1.23 -19.87 -15.72
CA LEU A 97 -2.11 -19.25 -14.74
C LEU A 97 -1.61 -17.86 -14.34
N VAL A 98 -2.54 -16.96 -14.03
CA VAL A 98 -2.24 -15.72 -13.30
C VAL A 98 -2.05 -16.06 -11.82
N HIS A 99 -1.09 -15.44 -11.13
CA HIS A 99 -0.96 -15.58 -9.67
C HIS A 99 -2.27 -15.22 -8.98
N GLY A 100 -2.76 -16.08 -8.06
CA GLY A 100 -3.99 -15.80 -7.32
C GLY A 100 -3.94 -14.47 -6.58
N MET A 101 -2.79 -14.14 -5.99
CA MET A 101 -2.59 -12.87 -5.29
C MET A 101 -2.53 -11.65 -6.23
N LEU A 102 -2.07 -11.81 -7.47
CA LEU A 102 -2.15 -10.74 -8.48
C LEU A 102 -3.61 -10.40 -8.83
N VAL A 103 -4.47 -11.41 -8.88
CA VAL A 103 -5.92 -11.21 -9.01
C VAL A 103 -6.49 -10.54 -7.75
N ALA A 104 -6.08 -10.99 -6.57
CA ALA A 104 -6.54 -10.44 -5.29
C ALA A 104 -6.17 -8.96 -5.10
N ASN A 105 -5.10 -8.47 -5.74
CA ASN A 105 -4.71 -7.06 -5.73
C ASN A 105 -5.76 -6.12 -6.36
N MET A 106 -6.81 -6.64 -7.01
CA MET A 106 -7.98 -5.85 -7.37
C MET A 106 -8.73 -5.28 -6.15
N PHE A 107 -8.79 -5.99 -5.03
CA PHE A 107 -9.47 -5.51 -3.82
C PHE A 107 -8.86 -4.20 -3.28
N PRO A 108 -7.54 -4.13 -2.96
CA PRO A 108 -6.94 -2.88 -2.52
C PRO A 108 -7.01 -1.78 -3.59
N ARG A 109 -7.01 -2.12 -4.88
CA ARG A 109 -7.20 -1.15 -5.98
C ARG A 109 -8.60 -0.54 -5.96
N ILE A 110 -9.65 -1.34 -5.77
CA ILE A 110 -11.02 -0.86 -5.63
C ILE A 110 -11.11 0.01 -4.37
N LEU A 111 -10.67 -0.51 -3.22
CA LEU A 111 -10.72 0.22 -1.96
C LEU A 111 -10.01 1.57 -2.04
N SER A 112 -8.77 1.62 -2.52
CA SER A 112 -8.01 2.87 -2.63
C SER A 112 -8.60 3.87 -3.64
N SER A 113 -9.30 3.39 -4.67
CA SER A 113 -9.98 4.27 -5.65
C SER A 113 -11.24 4.94 -5.08
N HIS A 114 -11.89 4.33 -4.08
CA HIS A 114 -13.15 4.82 -3.51
C HIS A 114 -13.00 5.41 -2.10
N PHE A 115 -11.97 5.00 -1.35
CA PHE A 115 -11.75 5.39 0.06
C PHE A 115 -10.31 5.86 0.26
N PRO A 116 -9.97 7.09 -0.19
CA PRO A 116 -8.66 7.66 0.08
C PRO A 116 -8.42 7.75 1.61
N GLY A 117 -7.28 7.22 2.07
CA GLY A 117 -6.92 7.18 3.49
C GLY A 117 -7.45 5.96 4.27
N ALA A 118 -8.21 5.06 3.63
CA ALA A 118 -8.62 3.82 4.27
C ALA A 118 -7.42 2.88 4.53
N VAL A 119 -7.44 2.20 5.68
CA VAL A 119 -6.44 1.19 6.06
C VAL A 119 -7.05 -0.20 5.93
N TYR A 120 -6.39 -1.06 5.16
CA TYR A 120 -6.84 -2.43 4.93
C TYR A 120 -6.38 -3.34 6.08
N VAL A 121 -7.32 -3.73 6.95
CA VAL A 121 -7.00 -4.44 8.20
C VAL A 121 -6.87 -5.95 8.00
N SER A 122 -7.78 -6.57 7.25
CA SER A 122 -7.78 -8.02 7.03
C SER A 122 -8.48 -8.41 5.74
N GLN A 123 -8.08 -9.56 5.18
CA GLN A 123 -8.68 -10.15 3.99
C GLN A 123 -8.62 -11.67 4.09
N SER A 124 -9.71 -12.36 3.76
CA SER A 124 -9.75 -13.82 3.62
C SER A 124 -10.07 -14.18 2.16
N LEU A 125 -9.33 -15.12 1.58
CA LEU A 125 -9.43 -15.47 0.16
C LEU A 125 -9.57 -16.99 0.00
N ASN A 126 -10.39 -17.39 -0.97
CA ASN A 126 -10.52 -18.77 -1.43
C ASN A 126 -10.46 -18.78 -2.95
N PHE A 127 -9.36 -19.28 -3.52
CA PHE A 127 -9.17 -19.37 -4.97
C PHE A 127 -9.88 -20.61 -5.52
N ARG A 128 -11.11 -20.43 -6.02
CA ARG A 128 -11.97 -21.54 -6.43
C ARG A 128 -11.83 -21.96 -7.90
N LYS A 129 -11.33 -21.06 -8.75
CA LYS A 129 -11.17 -21.30 -10.19
C LYS A 129 -9.86 -20.66 -10.67
N PRO A 130 -9.16 -21.31 -11.61
CA PRO A 130 -7.98 -20.71 -12.24
C PRO A 130 -8.36 -19.48 -13.06
N VAL A 131 -7.43 -18.55 -13.19
CA VAL A 131 -7.47 -17.43 -14.12
C VAL A 131 -6.29 -17.60 -15.07
N TYR A 132 -6.54 -17.57 -16.37
CA TYR A 132 -5.52 -17.77 -17.39
C TYR A 132 -4.95 -16.43 -17.84
N ALA A 133 -3.65 -16.39 -18.11
CA ALA A 133 -2.99 -15.21 -18.67
C ALA A 133 -3.46 -15.01 -20.11
N ALA A 134 -3.87 -13.80 -20.47
CA ALA A 134 -4.16 -13.47 -21.85
C ALA A 134 -2.85 -13.43 -22.65
N THR A 135 -2.90 -14.00 -23.86
CA THR A 135 -1.77 -14.07 -24.80
C THR A 135 -1.24 -12.68 -25.13
#